data_AF-A0A3M1G421-F1
#
_entry.id   AF-A0A3M1G421-F1
#
_cell.length_a   1.000
_cell.length_b   1.000
_cell.length_c   1.000
_cell.angle_alpha   90.00
_cell.angle_beta   90.00
_cell.angle_gamma   90.00
#
_symmetry.space_group_name_H-M   'P 1'
#
loop_
_entity.id
_entity.type
_entity.pdbx_description
1 polymer ?
#
loop_
_entity_poly.entity_id
_entity_poly.type
_entity_poly.pdbx_seq_one_letter_code
_entity_poly.pdbx_strand_id
1 'polypeptide(L)'
;MREEALQTPALFMPDFHLGEEQRAEIVSYLLHARLQVEPLPVPPQVVHFTGAQRRELVFEKQCGRCHMLLSARWGGIGQGRSAPNLSGLFSPFYPVPPKEGESWNATTLERWLKNPRSERKLALMPPIALKKEELSSLIEEMAWQTGGDSPVH
;
A
#
# COMPACT_ATOMS: atom_id res chain seq x y z
N MET A 1 -22.25 -3.83 7.59
CA MET A 1 -20.98 -3.09 7.68
C MET A 1 -21.08 -2.24 8.93
N ARG A 2 -20.21 -2.40 9.94
CA ARG A 2 -20.30 -1.55 11.14
C ARG A 2 -19.71 -0.18 10.80
N GLU A 3 -20.49 0.86 11.02
CA GLU A 3 -20.18 2.28 10.76
C GLU A 3 -18.83 2.72 11.35
N GLU A 4 -18.43 2.08 12.45
CA GLU A 4 -17.17 2.27 13.17
C GLU A 4 -15.92 2.16 12.28
N ALA A 5 -15.90 1.28 11.27
CA ALA A 5 -14.70 1.06 10.43
C ALA A 5 -14.41 2.24 9.47
N LEU A 6 -15.40 3.10 9.22
CA LEU A 6 -15.23 4.32 8.44
C LEU A 6 -14.87 5.53 9.33
N GLN A 7 -15.14 5.43 10.64
CA GLN A 7 -14.76 6.44 11.63
C GLN A 7 -13.34 6.20 12.16
N THR A 8 -12.96 4.93 12.33
CA THR A 8 -11.63 4.49 12.75
C THR A 8 -11.12 3.46 11.74
N PRO A 9 -10.07 3.78 10.95
CA PRO A 9 -9.50 2.84 9.99
C PRO A 9 -9.18 1.49 10.64
N ALA A 10 -9.57 0.40 9.96
CA ALA A 10 -9.15 -0.94 10.36
C ALA A 10 -7.61 -1.06 10.33
N LEU A 11 -7.07 -2.07 11.02
CA LEU A 11 -5.61 -2.29 11.08
C LEU A 11 -5.02 -2.39 9.66
N PHE A 12 -4.00 -1.56 9.37
CA PHE A 12 -3.33 -1.40 8.06
C PHE A 12 -4.17 -0.80 6.92
N MET A 13 -5.38 -0.29 7.20
CA MET A 13 -6.12 0.57 6.26
C MET A 13 -5.50 1.98 6.27
N PRO A 14 -5.32 2.63 5.10
CA PRO A 14 -4.93 4.03 5.06
C PRO A 14 -5.97 4.92 5.77
N ASP A 15 -5.49 5.96 6.45
CA ASP A 15 -6.37 7.03 6.92
C ASP A 15 -6.60 8.01 5.77
N PHE A 16 -7.78 7.93 5.16
CA PHE A 16 -8.17 8.78 4.04
C PHE A 16 -8.66 10.16 4.50
N HIS A 17 -8.73 10.43 5.82
CA HIS A 17 -9.20 11.69 6.39
C HIS A 17 -10.57 12.15 5.86
N LEU A 18 -11.48 11.22 5.62
CA LEU A 18 -12.81 11.50 5.08
C LEU A 18 -13.67 12.26 6.09
N GLY A 19 -14.31 13.34 5.66
CA GLY A 19 -15.36 14.04 6.42
C GLY A 19 -16.66 13.23 6.53
N GLU A 20 -17.60 13.67 7.37
CA GLU A 20 -18.86 12.95 7.62
C GLU A 20 -19.71 12.78 6.35
N GLU A 21 -19.89 13.87 5.59
CA GLU A 21 -20.61 13.87 4.33
C GLU A 21 -19.95 12.94 3.29
N GLN A 22 -18.63 13.04 3.12
CA GLN A 22 -17.87 12.18 2.21
C GLN A 22 -17.99 10.69 2.56
N ARG A 23 -18.03 10.33 3.86
CA ARG A 23 -18.27 8.95 4.29
C ARG A 23 -19.66 8.48 3.88
N ALA A 24 -20.69 9.29 4.11
CA ALA A 24 -22.07 8.95 3.75
C ALA A 24 -22.24 8.79 2.23
N GLU A 25 -21.61 9.67 1.44
CA GLU A 25 -21.58 9.58 -0.02
C GLU A 25 -20.89 8.31 -0.52
N ILE A 26 -19.72 7.97 0.01
CA ILE A 26 -18.99 6.75 -0.36
C ILE A 26 -19.81 5.50 -0.02
N VAL A 27 -20.42 5.44 1.17
CA VAL A 27 -21.28 4.31 1.55
C VAL A 27 -22.46 4.19 0.58
N SER A 28 -23.14 5.30 0.30
CA SER A 28 -24.30 5.33 -0.60
C SER A 28 -23.90 4.91 -2.02
N TYR A 29 -22.76 5.41 -2.51
CA TYR A 29 -22.19 5.03 -3.79
C TYR A 29 -21.86 3.55 -3.86
N LEU A 30 -21.15 2.99 -2.87
CA LEU A 30 -20.78 1.57 -2.83
C LEU A 30 -22.02 0.65 -2.79
N LEU A 31 -23.05 1.03 -2.03
CA LEU A 31 -24.32 0.30 -1.98
C LEU A 31 -25.06 0.37 -3.32
N HIS A 32 -25.07 1.52 -3.98
CA HIS A 32 -25.73 1.69 -5.28
C HIS A 32 -24.97 0.96 -6.40
N ALA A 33 -23.64 1.08 -6.44
CA ALA A 33 -22.78 0.42 -7.42
C ALA A 33 -22.93 -1.12 -7.36
N ARG A 34 -23.09 -1.69 -6.16
CA ARG A 34 -23.36 -3.13 -5.99
C ARG A 34 -24.63 -3.58 -6.71
N LEU A 35 -25.64 -2.73 -6.84
CA LEU A 35 -26.89 -3.08 -7.53
C LEU A 35 -26.74 -3.12 -9.05
N GLN A 36 -25.64 -2.56 -9.59
CA GLN A 36 -25.43 -2.40 -11.02
C GLN A 36 -24.35 -3.32 -11.61
N VAL A 37 -23.67 -4.10 -10.77
CA VAL A 37 -22.54 -4.94 -11.20
C VAL A 37 -22.78 -6.39 -10.75
N GLU A 38 -22.80 -7.32 -11.71
CA GLU A 38 -22.74 -8.75 -11.36
C GLU A 38 -21.41 -9.03 -10.65
N PRO A 39 -21.41 -9.72 -9.49
CA PRO A 39 -20.18 -10.01 -8.79
C PRO A 39 -19.25 -10.81 -9.69
N LEU A 40 -18.10 -10.25 -10.05
CA LEU A 40 -17.03 -11.04 -10.65
C LEU A 40 -16.64 -12.12 -9.64
N PRO A 41 -16.48 -13.39 -10.05
CA PRO A 41 -15.99 -14.46 -9.19
C PRO A 41 -14.50 -14.23 -8.91
N VAL A 42 -14.21 -13.25 -8.06
CA VAL A 42 -12.86 -13.04 -7.52
C VAL A 42 -12.72 -13.98 -6.34
N PRO A 43 -11.76 -14.93 -6.35
CA PRO A 43 -11.54 -15.79 -5.21
C PRO A 43 -11.21 -14.92 -3.98
N PRO A 44 -11.77 -15.22 -2.80
CA PRO A 44 -11.47 -14.47 -1.60
C PRO A 44 -9.96 -14.52 -1.32
N GLN A 45 -9.33 -13.35 -1.20
CA GLN A 45 -7.92 -13.28 -0.84
C GLN A 45 -7.80 -13.40 0.68
N VAL A 46 -7.09 -14.43 1.13
CA VAL A 46 -6.76 -14.60 2.54
C VAL A 46 -5.65 -13.62 2.88
N VAL A 47 -5.98 -12.62 3.69
CA VAL A 47 -5.02 -11.65 4.20
C VAL A 47 -4.73 -11.98 5.66
N HIS A 48 -3.47 -12.28 5.96
CA HIS A 48 -3.03 -12.53 7.34
C HIS A 48 -2.76 -11.20 8.04
N PHE A 49 -3.65 -10.72 8.91
CA PHE A 49 -3.39 -9.48 9.67
C PHE A 49 -2.33 -9.64 10.77
N THR A 50 -2.04 -10.88 11.16
CA THR A 50 -0.99 -11.26 12.10
C THR A 50 -0.20 -12.41 11.48
N GLY A 51 1.05 -12.17 11.09
CA GLY A 51 1.92 -13.15 10.44
C GLY A 51 2.74 -13.99 11.42
N ALA A 52 2.87 -15.28 11.09
CA ALA A 52 3.69 -16.31 11.73
C ALA A 52 5.19 -15.94 11.79
N GLN A 53 5.95 -16.66 12.64
CA GLN A 53 7.40 -16.50 12.95
C GLN A 53 8.19 -15.72 11.88
N ARG A 54 8.60 -14.50 12.25
CA ARG A 54 9.19 -13.50 11.36
C ARG A 54 10.61 -13.88 10.95
N ARG A 55 10.79 -14.17 9.66
CA ARG A 55 12.04 -13.80 8.98
C ARG A 55 12.18 -12.29 9.11
N GLU A 56 13.39 -11.82 9.39
CA GLU A 56 13.69 -10.39 9.37
C GLU A 56 13.53 -9.85 7.93
N LEU A 57 12.41 -9.15 7.67
CA LEU A 57 12.10 -8.53 6.39
C LEU A 57 12.90 -7.25 6.18
N VAL A 58 13.28 -6.95 4.94
CA VAL A 58 14.00 -5.70 4.60
C VAL A 58 13.12 -4.49 4.91
N PHE A 59 11.82 -4.57 4.61
CA PHE A 59 10.86 -3.52 4.90
C PHE A 59 10.84 -3.16 6.39
N GLU A 60 10.75 -4.14 7.29
CA GLU A 60 10.66 -3.85 8.73
C GLU A 60 11.94 -3.17 9.25
N LYS A 61 13.10 -3.55 8.73
CA LYS A 61 14.40 -2.94 9.10
C LYS A 61 14.56 -1.52 8.59
N GLN A 62 14.22 -1.29 7.33
CA GLN A 62 14.56 -0.05 6.62
C GLN A 62 13.42 0.97 6.59
N CYS A 63 12.17 0.50 6.61
CA CYS A 63 10.98 1.33 6.38
C CYS A 63 9.98 1.27 7.54
N GLY A 64 9.91 0.13 8.24
CA GLY A 64 8.85 -0.21 9.20
C GLY A 64 8.78 0.65 10.47
N ARG A 65 9.83 1.43 10.76
CA ARG A 65 9.84 2.43 11.84
C ARG A 65 8.97 3.65 11.54
N CYS A 66 8.86 4.01 10.26
CA CYS A 66 8.12 5.20 9.83
C CYS A 66 6.83 4.84 9.09
N HIS A 67 6.87 3.77 8.31
CA HIS A 67 5.77 3.30 7.48
C HIS A 67 5.14 2.02 8.03
N MET A 68 3.88 1.83 7.66
CA MET A 68 3.20 0.55 7.70
C MET A 68 2.83 0.12 6.28
N LEU A 69 2.66 -1.19 6.09
CA LEU A 69 2.29 -1.80 4.82
C LEU A 69 1.46 -3.05 5.08
N LEU A 70 0.39 -3.23 4.31
CA LEU A 70 -0.23 -4.52 4.11
C LEU A 70 0.44 -5.20 2.91
N SER A 71 1.08 -6.34 3.14
CA SER A 71 1.69 -7.20 2.13
C SER A 71 0.79 -8.39 1.84
N ALA A 72 0.72 -8.81 0.57
CA ALA A 72 -0.05 -9.98 0.17
C ALA A 72 0.47 -11.27 0.83
N ARG A 73 1.80 -11.42 0.94
CA ARG A 73 2.43 -12.65 1.44
C ARG A 73 2.63 -12.64 2.95
N TRP A 74 2.99 -11.49 3.52
CA TRP A 74 3.43 -11.37 4.90
C TRP A 74 2.40 -10.74 5.82
N GLY A 75 1.29 -10.26 5.26
CA GLY A 75 0.31 -9.55 6.04
C GLY A 75 0.75 -8.14 6.40
N GLY A 76 0.28 -7.67 7.55
CA GLY A 76 0.69 -6.37 8.08
C GLY A 76 2.14 -6.35 8.54
N ILE A 77 2.97 -5.52 7.89
CA ILE A 77 4.38 -5.32 8.20
C ILE A 77 4.70 -3.85 8.48
N GLY A 78 5.67 -3.61 9.37
CA GLY A 78 5.93 -2.28 9.92
C GLY A 78 4.83 -1.79 10.87
N GLN A 79 5.17 -0.78 11.66
CA GLN A 79 4.27 -0.22 12.69
C GLN A 79 4.32 1.31 12.74
N GLY A 80 5.21 1.93 11.95
CA GLY A 80 5.36 3.37 11.90
C GLY A 80 4.11 4.06 11.38
N ARG A 81 3.71 5.12 12.08
CA ARG A 81 2.56 5.99 11.75
C ARG A 81 2.96 7.42 11.42
N SER A 82 4.26 7.72 11.44
CA SER A 82 4.79 9.05 11.19
C SER A 82 4.95 9.38 9.71
N ALA A 83 4.70 8.41 8.83
CA ALA A 83 4.74 8.55 7.38
C ALA A 83 3.56 7.79 6.73
N PRO A 84 3.27 8.02 5.43
CA PRO A 84 2.11 7.42 4.78
C PRO A 84 2.09 5.89 4.84
N ASN A 85 0.88 5.33 4.94
CA ASN A 85 0.66 3.90 4.77
C ASN A 85 0.95 3.50 3.32
N LEU A 86 1.86 2.54 3.12
CA LEU A 86 2.33 2.10 1.80
C LEU A 86 1.51 0.94 1.21
N SER A 87 0.42 0.54 1.86
CA SER A 87 -0.51 -0.48 1.35
C SER A 87 -0.95 -0.15 -0.08
N GLY A 88 -0.71 -1.10 -0.99
CA GLY A 88 -1.07 -0.95 -2.39
C GLY A 88 -0.25 0.10 -3.14
N LEU A 89 0.99 0.41 -2.73
CA LEU A 89 1.85 1.40 -3.38
C LEU A 89 1.90 1.24 -4.90
N PHE A 90 2.05 0.00 -5.40
CA PHE A 90 2.13 -0.31 -6.83
C PHE A 90 0.78 -0.45 -7.54
N SER A 91 -0.33 -0.20 -6.84
CA SER A 91 -1.66 -0.20 -7.45
C SER A 91 -1.94 1.12 -8.16
N PRO A 92 -2.82 1.14 -9.18
CA PRO A 92 -3.27 2.38 -9.81
C PRO A 92 -4.09 3.28 -8.87
N PHE A 93 -4.47 2.76 -7.69
CA PHE A 93 -5.31 3.46 -6.72
C PHE A 93 -4.51 4.12 -5.60
N TYR A 94 -3.18 4.00 -5.60
CA TYR A 94 -2.37 4.63 -4.57
C TYR A 94 -2.42 6.16 -4.73
N PRO A 95 -2.83 6.91 -3.69
CA PRO A 95 -3.28 8.30 -3.85
C PRO A 95 -2.15 9.29 -4.08
N VAL A 96 -0.91 8.95 -3.69
CA VAL A 96 0.21 9.89 -3.69
C VAL A 96 1.26 9.40 -4.69
N PRO A 97 1.34 9.95 -5.92
CA PRO A 97 2.31 9.53 -6.92
C PRO A 97 3.73 9.97 -6.55
N PRO A 98 4.81 9.34 -7.09
CA PRO A 98 6.18 9.78 -6.86
C PRO A 98 6.41 11.22 -7.37
N LYS A 99 5.87 11.50 -8.57
CA LYS A 99 5.86 12.78 -9.26
C LYS A 99 4.55 12.91 -10.03
N GLU A 100 4.10 14.14 -10.29
CA GLU A 100 2.88 14.40 -11.07
C GLU A 100 2.92 13.70 -12.44
N GLY A 101 1.85 12.97 -12.76
CA GLY A 101 1.74 12.18 -13.99
C GLY A 101 2.45 10.83 -14.00
N GLU A 102 3.11 10.43 -12.90
CA GLU A 102 3.78 9.13 -12.79
C GLU A 102 3.09 8.19 -11.80
N SER A 103 3.24 6.88 -12.03
CA SER A 103 2.80 5.82 -11.12
C SER A 103 3.97 5.19 -10.40
N TRP A 104 3.71 4.61 -9.23
CA TRP A 104 4.70 3.79 -8.54
C TRP A 104 4.92 2.46 -9.25
N ASN A 105 6.19 2.11 -9.41
CA ASN A 105 6.68 0.81 -9.86
C ASN A 105 8.09 0.60 -9.30
N ALA A 106 8.73 -0.53 -9.62
CA ALA A 106 10.09 -0.83 -9.18
C ALA A 106 11.10 0.29 -9.50
N THR A 107 11.04 0.82 -10.73
CA THR A 107 11.96 1.85 -11.22
C THR A 107 11.74 3.20 -10.52
N THR A 108 10.49 3.64 -10.37
CA THR A 108 10.19 4.91 -9.70
C THR A 108 10.43 4.83 -8.20
N LEU A 109 10.21 3.67 -7.58
CA LEU A 109 10.59 3.42 -6.18
C LEU A 109 12.10 3.47 -5.98
N GLU A 110 12.89 2.80 -6.82
CA GLU A 110 14.35 2.85 -6.73
C GLU A 110 14.86 4.29 -6.83
N ARG A 111 14.33 5.06 -7.78
CA ARG A 111 14.69 6.47 -7.96
C ARG A 111 14.33 7.31 -6.73
N TRP A 112 13.14 7.10 -6.18
CA TRP A 112 12.69 7.75 -4.95
C TRP A 112 13.61 7.41 -3.77
N LEU A 113 13.96 6.14 -3.55
CA LEU A 113 14.81 5.72 -2.43
C LEU A 113 16.22 6.33 -2.51
N LYS A 114 16.77 6.48 -3.72
CA LYS A 114 18.08 7.12 -3.94
C LYS A 114 18.06 8.60 -3.60
N ASN A 115 17.02 9.34 -4.00
CA ASN A 115 16.90 10.75 -3.71
C ASN A 115 15.44 11.23 -3.74
N PRO A 116 14.70 11.18 -2.61
CA PRO A 116 13.30 11.62 -2.58
C PRO A 116 13.13 13.08 -3.03
N ARG A 117 14.17 13.91 -2.82
CA ARG A 117 14.15 15.34 -3.15
C ARG A 117 14.35 15.65 -4.63
N SER A 118 14.83 14.69 -5.44
CA SER A 118 14.84 14.85 -6.90
C SER A 118 13.44 14.71 -7.50
N GLU A 119 12.62 13.83 -6.92
CA GLU A 119 11.24 13.61 -7.34
C GLU A 119 10.31 14.66 -6.75
N ARG A 120 10.51 15.00 -5.47
CA ARG A 120 9.70 15.95 -4.73
C ARG A 120 10.56 16.81 -3.82
N LYS A 121 10.76 18.08 -4.18
CA LYS A 121 11.66 19.03 -3.48
C LYS A 121 11.46 19.09 -1.96
N LEU A 122 10.22 18.99 -1.50
CA LEU A 122 9.85 19.07 -0.07
C LEU A 122 9.74 17.70 0.62
N ALA A 123 10.24 16.63 0.01
CA ALA A 123 10.24 15.31 0.62
C ALA A 123 11.05 15.30 1.93
N LEU A 124 10.40 14.88 3.01
CA LEU A 124 11.00 14.72 4.33
C LEU A 124 11.73 13.38 4.47
N MET A 125 11.32 12.37 3.68
CA MET A 125 11.96 11.06 3.69
C MET A 125 13.44 11.20 3.33
N PRO A 126 14.37 10.67 4.15
CA PRO A 126 15.78 10.66 3.81
C PRO A 126 16.05 9.63 2.69
N PRO A 127 17.15 9.79 1.93
CA PRO A 127 17.65 8.73 1.07
C PRO A 127 17.90 7.43 1.85
N ILE A 128 17.57 6.30 1.27
CA ILE A 128 17.82 4.97 1.84
C ILE A 128 18.77 4.23 0.89
N ALA A 129 20.01 4.02 1.36
CA ALA A 129 21.00 3.25 0.61
C ALA A 129 20.75 1.76 0.80
N LEU A 130 20.17 1.11 -0.21
CA LEU A 130 19.96 -0.34 -0.25
C LEU A 130 20.95 -0.99 -1.21
N LYS A 131 21.43 -2.18 -0.86
CA LYS A 131 22.08 -3.07 -1.83
C LYS A 131 21.07 -3.54 -2.87
N LYS A 132 21.56 -4.02 -4.01
CA LYS A 132 20.70 -4.50 -5.10
C LYS A 132 19.79 -5.63 -4.64
N GLU A 133 20.31 -6.56 -3.83
CA GLU A 133 19.57 -7.71 -3.31
C GLU A 133 18.51 -7.29 -2.28
N GLU A 134 18.80 -6.25 -1.49
CA GLU A 134 17.85 -5.67 -0.54
C GLU A 134 16.73 -4.94 -1.26
N LEU A 135 17.04 -4.21 -2.34
CA LEU A 135 16.03 -3.55 -3.17
C LEU A 135 15.09 -4.57 -3.82
N SER A 136 15.63 -5.65 -4.39
CA SER A 136 14.82 -6.73 -4.96
C SER A 136 13.90 -7.36 -3.91
N SER A 137 14.45 -7.67 -2.73
CA SER A 137 13.67 -8.23 -1.63
C SER A 137 12.57 -7.27 -1.16
N LEU A 138 12.88 -5.97 -1.04
CA LEU A 138 11.91 -4.95 -0.66
C LEU A 138 10.76 -4.85 -1.66
N ILE A 139 11.05 -4.84 -2.97
CA ILE A 139 10.03 -4.80 -4.01
C ILE A 139 9.12 -6.03 -3.92
N GLU A 140 9.69 -7.23 -3.74
CA GLU A 140 8.93 -8.47 -3.57
C GLU A 140 8.06 -8.46 -2.31
N GLU A 141 8.59 -7.95 -1.19
CA GLU A 141 7.85 -7.81 0.07
C GLU A 141 6.66 -6.85 -0.05
N MET A 142 6.82 -5.79 -0.84
CA MET A 142 5.81 -4.75 -1.08
C MET A 142 4.85 -5.07 -2.23
N ALA A 143 5.19 -6.01 -3.10
CA ALA A 143 4.37 -6.38 -4.24
C ALA A 143 3.05 -7.01 -3.76
N TRP A 144 1.95 -6.48 -4.27
CA TRP A 144 0.69 -7.20 -4.24
C TRP A 144 0.75 -8.19 -5.39
N GLN A 145 0.81 -9.50 -5.10
CA GLN A 145 0.63 -10.48 -6.17
C GLN A 145 -0.80 -10.32 -6.68
N THR A 146 -0.96 -9.73 -7.86
CA THR A 146 -2.19 -9.86 -8.62
C THR A 146 -2.31 -11.35 -8.96
N GLY A 147 -3.22 -12.05 -8.29
CA GLY A 147 -3.72 -13.30 -8.83
C GLY A 147 -4.29 -13.01 -10.21
N GLY A 148 -3.58 -13.45 -11.25
CA GLY A 148 -4.02 -13.35 -12.64
C GLY A 148 -3.45 -12.18 -13.43
N ASP A 149 -2.13 -12.17 -13.63
CA ASP A 149 -1.54 -11.94 -14.96
C ASP A 149 -0.05 -12.27 -14.89
N SER A 150 0.26 -13.53 -15.18
CA SER A 150 1.57 -13.82 -15.80
C SER A 150 1.60 -13.08 -17.14
N PRO A 151 2.69 -12.40 -17.50
CA PRO A 151 2.88 -11.97 -18.87
C PRO A 151 2.94 -13.25 -19.71
N VAL A 152 1.92 -13.46 -20.54
CA VAL A 152 2.00 -14.41 -21.63
C VAL A 152 3.16 -13.95 -22.51
N HIS A 153 4.03 -14.90 -22.83
CA HIS A 153 5.21 -14.79 -23.68
C HIS A 153 5.00 -13.94 -24.94
#